data_AF-A0A7Y2C395-F1
#
_entry.id   AF-A0A7Y2C395-F1
#
_cell.length_a   1.000
_cell.length_b   1.000
_cell.length_c   1.000
_cell.angle_alpha   90.00
_cell.angle_beta   90.00
_cell.angle_gamma   90.00
#
_symmetry.space_group_name_H-M   'P 1'
#
loop_
_entity.id
_entity.type
_entity.pdbx_description
1 polymer ?
#
loop_
_entity_poly.entity_id
_entity_poly.type
_entity_poly.pdbx_seq_one_letter_code
_entity_poly.pdbx_strand_id
1 'polypeptide(L)'
;MPSQNEDAVFRLVKSLNKAEKRHFKVFVNRLSGGDEVLFMQLFNLMDKNEQYQDRDAERIPGIKRKQISNLKRHLQKQILISLRLLGTNKIPELAVREQMDFARLLYGKGLYMQSLKVLDKAKQMANEAHEDLLELEIIEFEKIIEARHITRSIENRAEELTAQSKRRKEVISSS
;
A
#
# COMPACT_ATOMS: atom_id res chain seq x y z
N MET A 1 -24.91 20.48 2.77
CA MET A 1 -24.89 19.83 1.44
C MET A 1 -23.45 19.74 0.98
N PRO A 2 -22.87 18.56 0.70
CA PRO A 2 -21.52 18.51 0.16
C PRO A 2 -21.60 18.91 -1.33
N SER A 3 -20.87 19.95 -1.71
CA SER A 3 -20.79 20.46 -3.06
C SER A 3 -20.32 19.37 -4.04
N GLN A 4 -21.14 19.12 -5.06
CA GLN A 4 -21.01 18.02 -6.02
C GLN A 4 -19.82 18.13 -7.00
N ASN A 5 -18.80 18.97 -6.78
CA ASN A 5 -17.75 19.16 -7.80
C ASN A 5 -16.39 19.63 -7.26
N GLU A 6 -16.02 19.24 -6.04
CA GLU A 6 -14.65 19.48 -5.58
C GLU A 6 -13.72 18.39 -6.14
N ASP A 7 -12.67 18.82 -6.86
CA ASP A 7 -11.71 17.92 -7.51
C ASP A 7 -11.11 16.94 -6.49
N ALA A 8 -11.18 15.64 -6.78
CA ALA A 8 -10.75 14.60 -5.83
C ALA A 8 -9.24 14.65 -5.54
N VAL A 9 -8.43 15.05 -6.52
CA VAL A 9 -6.97 15.21 -6.32
C VAL A 9 -6.68 16.43 -5.48
N PHE A 10 -7.41 17.54 -5.69
CA PHE A 10 -7.32 18.71 -4.83
C PHE A 10 -7.66 18.37 -3.38
N ARG A 11 -8.78 17.67 -3.12
CA ARG A 11 -9.15 17.23 -1.76
C ARG A 11 -8.07 16.36 -1.11
N LEU A 12 -7.48 15.42 -1.87
CA LEU A 12 -6.36 14.63 -1.39
C LEU A 12 -5.15 15.51 -1.04
N VAL A 13 -4.80 16.50 -1.85
CA VAL A 13 -3.71 17.45 -1.55
C VAL A 13 -3.98 18.26 -0.27
N LYS A 14 -5.24 18.67 -0.06
CA LYS A 14 -5.62 19.43 1.14
C LYS A 14 -5.71 18.55 2.40
N SER A 15 -5.96 17.25 2.27
CA SER A 15 -6.00 16.34 3.42
C SER A 15 -4.64 16.03 4.02
N LEU A 16 -3.52 16.23 3.28
CA LEU A 16 -2.20 15.97 3.83
C LEU A 16 -1.84 16.97 4.94
N ASN A 17 -1.28 16.47 6.03
CA ASN A 17 -0.68 17.31 7.08
C ASN A 17 0.71 17.83 6.67
N LYS A 18 1.28 18.72 7.47
CA LYS A 18 2.59 19.35 7.18
C LYS A 18 3.73 18.33 7.04
N ALA A 19 3.73 17.26 7.84
CA ALA A 19 4.76 16.23 7.79
C ALA A 19 4.63 15.36 6.54
N GLU A 20 3.42 14.98 6.15
CA GLU A 20 3.11 14.23 4.93
C GLU A 20 3.47 15.03 3.67
N LYS A 21 3.15 16.33 3.62
CA LYS A 21 3.55 17.21 2.52
C LYS A 21 5.06 17.31 2.39
N ARG A 22 5.78 17.42 3.51
CA ARG A 22 7.24 17.43 3.52
C ARG A 22 7.81 16.11 3.02
N HIS A 23 7.28 14.98 3.50
CA HIS A 23 7.70 13.66 3.06
C HIS A 23 7.49 13.49 1.55
N PHE A 24 6.31 13.87 1.03
CA PHE A 24 5.99 13.79 -0.39
C PHE A 24 6.99 14.57 -1.26
N LYS A 25 7.34 15.80 -0.88
CA LYS A 25 8.33 16.61 -1.60
C LYS A 25 9.72 15.93 -1.63
N VAL A 26 10.15 15.35 -0.52
CA VAL A 26 11.42 14.60 -0.45
C VAL A 26 11.37 13.33 -1.28
N PHE A 27 10.25 12.59 -1.23
CA PHE A 27 10.02 11.38 -2.00
C PHE A 27 10.16 11.64 -3.51
N VAL A 28 9.47 12.67 -4.03
CA VAL A 28 9.51 12.98 -5.46
C VAL A 28 10.88 13.46 -5.92
N ASN A 29 11.60 14.25 -5.11
CA ASN A 29 12.94 14.70 -5.46
C ASN A 29 13.95 13.57 -5.70
N ARG A 30 13.64 12.32 -5.30
CA ARG A 30 14.48 11.14 -5.53
C ARG A 30 14.17 10.41 -6.84
N LEU A 31 13.04 10.68 -7.51
CA LEU A 31 12.53 9.87 -8.61
C LEU A 31 13.19 10.15 -9.99
N SER A 32 13.85 11.29 -10.18
CA SER A 32 14.64 11.66 -11.37
C SER A 32 13.85 11.69 -12.70
N GLY A 33 13.30 12.85 -13.07
CA GLY A 33 12.72 13.07 -14.42
C GLY A 33 12.14 14.47 -14.66
N GLY A 34 12.01 14.88 -15.94
CA GLY A 34 11.49 16.20 -16.33
C GLY A 34 9.98 16.39 -16.10
N ASP A 35 9.17 15.35 -16.33
CA ASP A 35 7.72 15.37 -16.07
C ASP A 35 7.40 15.49 -14.57
N GLU A 36 8.37 15.21 -13.71
CA GLU A 36 8.24 15.35 -12.26
C GLU A 36 8.08 16.80 -11.83
N VAL A 37 8.69 17.72 -12.59
CA VAL A 37 8.61 19.15 -12.32
C VAL A 37 7.18 19.66 -12.48
N LEU A 38 6.46 19.23 -13.52
CA LEU A 38 5.12 19.75 -13.82
C LEU A 38 4.06 19.30 -12.82
N PHE A 39 4.04 18.02 -12.44
CA PHE A 39 3.07 17.57 -11.43
C PHE A 39 3.40 18.11 -10.03
N MET A 40 4.67 18.38 -9.73
CA MET A 40 5.06 19.04 -8.48
C MET A 40 4.66 20.50 -8.44
N GLN A 41 4.74 21.21 -9.57
CA GLN A 41 4.18 22.56 -9.69
C GLN A 41 2.67 22.54 -9.49
N LEU A 42 1.96 21.55 -10.06
CA LEU A 42 0.53 21.34 -9.84
C LEU A 42 0.21 21.08 -8.36
N PHE A 43 0.98 20.21 -7.70
CA PHE A 43 0.85 19.97 -6.26
C PHE A 43 0.98 21.26 -5.45
N ASN A 44 2.03 22.06 -5.71
CA ASN A 44 2.28 23.30 -4.99
C ASN A 44 1.18 24.35 -5.24
N LEU A 45 0.63 24.39 -6.46
CA LEU A 45 -0.53 25.24 -6.78
C LEU A 45 -1.75 24.83 -5.95
N MET A 46 -2.09 23.54 -5.95
CA MET A 46 -3.21 22.99 -5.17
C MET A 46 -3.02 23.19 -3.65
N ASP A 47 -1.81 22.97 -3.13
CA ASP A 47 -1.52 23.10 -1.69
C ASP A 47 -1.79 24.53 -1.18
N LYS A 48 -1.35 25.53 -1.96
CA LYS A 48 -1.47 26.96 -1.61
C LYS A 48 -2.87 27.52 -1.73
N ASN A 49 -3.67 27.02 -2.68
CA ASN A 49 -4.98 27.58 -2.95
C ASN A 49 -6.06 27.01 -2.02
N GLU A 50 -7.09 27.81 -1.74
CA GLU A 50 -8.28 27.37 -0.99
C GLU A 50 -9.29 26.64 -1.88
N GLN A 51 -9.26 26.91 -3.18
CA GLN A 51 -10.09 26.28 -4.20
C GLN A 51 -9.27 25.97 -5.45
N TYR A 52 -9.71 25.00 -6.24
CA TYR A 52 -9.04 24.61 -7.47
C TYR A 52 -10.04 24.26 -8.57
N GLN A 53 -9.76 24.75 -9.78
CA GLN A 53 -10.39 24.32 -11.03
C GLN A 53 -9.30 23.94 -12.04
N ASP A 54 -9.60 23.07 -13.00
CA ASP A 54 -8.60 22.62 -13.98
C ASP A 54 -7.96 23.77 -14.78
N ARG A 55 -8.70 24.86 -15.02
CA ARG A 55 -8.17 26.08 -15.64
C ARG A 55 -7.04 26.74 -14.85
N ASP A 56 -6.94 26.51 -13.54
CA ASP A 56 -5.85 27.06 -12.73
C ASP A 56 -4.51 26.38 -13.04
N ALA A 57 -4.53 25.10 -13.42
CA ALA A 57 -3.33 24.36 -13.84
C ALA A 57 -2.74 24.90 -15.16
N GLU A 58 -3.56 25.50 -16.02
CA GLU A 58 -3.11 26.13 -17.27
C GLU A 58 -2.20 27.35 -17.03
N ARG A 59 -2.18 27.90 -15.81
CA ARG A 59 -1.25 28.98 -15.41
C ARG A 59 0.19 28.49 -15.23
N ILE A 60 0.40 27.18 -15.13
CA ILE A 60 1.74 26.59 -14.97
C ILE A 60 2.38 26.47 -16.36
N PRO A 61 3.54 27.12 -16.60
CA PRO A 61 4.23 27.01 -17.87
C PRO A 61 4.52 25.56 -18.24
N GLY A 62 4.13 25.16 -19.46
CA GLY A 62 4.34 23.81 -19.97
C GLY A 62 3.16 22.84 -19.78
N ILE A 63 2.17 23.17 -18.93
CA ILE A 63 0.95 22.36 -18.81
C ILE A 63 -0.03 22.71 -19.93
N LYS A 64 -0.32 21.75 -20.82
CA LYS A 64 -1.40 21.88 -21.81
C LYS A 64 -2.71 21.35 -21.24
N ARG A 65 -3.84 21.95 -21.61
CA ARG A 65 -5.19 21.53 -21.18
C ARG A 65 -5.45 20.03 -21.32
N LYS A 66 -5.00 19.44 -22.43
CA LYS A 66 -5.14 17.99 -22.72
C LYS A 66 -4.36 17.08 -21.75
N GLN A 67 -3.34 17.60 -21.07
CA GLN A 67 -2.47 16.84 -20.15
C GLN A 67 -2.93 16.91 -18.69
N ILE A 68 -3.81 17.84 -18.33
CA ILE A 68 -4.20 18.09 -16.93
C ILE A 68 -4.75 16.82 -16.26
N SER A 69 -5.63 16.08 -16.95
CA SER A 69 -6.19 14.83 -16.42
C SER A 69 -5.11 13.78 -16.11
N ASN A 70 -4.12 13.63 -17.00
CA ASN A 70 -3.00 12.71 -16.80
C ASN A 70 -2.07 13.17 -15.68
N LEU A 71 -1.78 14.47 -15.60
CA LEU A 71 -0.98 15.06 -14.53
C LEU A 71 -1.63 14.87 -13.17
N LYS A 72 -2.96 15.06 -13.07
CA LYS A 72 -3.73 14.78 -11.86
C LYS A 72 -3.69 13.31 -11.46
N ARG A 73 -3.90 12.39 -12.41
CA ARG A 73 -3.80 10.94 -12.17
C ARG A 73 -2.40 10.55 -11.69
N HIS A 74 -1.36 11.11 -12.32
CA HIS A 74 0.02 10.87 -11.90
C HIS A 74 0.29 11.42 -10.49
N LEU A 75 -0.11 12.67 -10.22
CA LEU A 75 0.01 13.29 -8.90
C LEU A 75 -0.67 12.46 -7.81
N GLN A 76 -1.93 12.05 -8.04
CA GLN A 76 -2.67 11.21 -7.10
C GLN A 76 -1.92 9.90 -6.81
N LYS A 77 -1.44 9.21 -7.86
CA LYS A 77 -0.66 7.98 -7.71
C LYS A 77 0.60 8.21 -6.86
N GLN A 78 1.36 9.26 -7.14
CA GLN A 78 2.60 9.55 -6.39
C GLN A 78 2.32 9.93 -4.93
N ILE A 79 1.25 10.67 -4.65
CA ILE A 79 0.84 10.99 -3.28
C ILE A 79 0.53 9.70 -2.51
N LEU A 80 -0.27 8.80 -3.08
CA LEU A 80 -0.64 7.54 -2.43
C LEU A 80 0.59 6.64 -2.19
N ILE A 81 1.53 6.57 -3.14
CA ILE A 81 2.79 5.83 -2.96
C ILE A 81 3.61 6.44 -1.82
N SER A 82 3.78 7.76 -1.79
CA SER A 82 4.50 8.45 -0.71
C SER A 82 3.86 8.22 0.65
N LEU A 83 2.53 8.31 0.75
CA LEU A 83 1.80 8.07 1.99
C LEU A 83 1.94 6.63 2.46
N ARG A 84 1.87 5.65 1.54
CA ARG A 84 2.15 4.25 1.85
C ARG A 84 3.54 4.11 2.47
N LEU A 85 4.58 4.64 1.82
CA LEU A 85 5.96 4.56 2.32
C LEU A 85 6.18 5.25 3.67
N LEU A 86 5.45 6.34 3.95
CA LEU A 86 5.49 7.03 5.24
C LEU A 86 4.72 6.25 6.33
N GLY A 87 3.64 5.59 5.93
CA GLY A 87 2.62 5.02 6.81
C GLY A 87 2.71 3.52 7.06
N THR A 88 3.61 2.77 6.40
CA THR A 88 3.73 1.31 6.57
C THR A 88 3.87 0.91 8.04
N ASN A 89 4.54 1.71 8.88
CA ASN A 89 4.70 1.40 10.31
C ASN A 89 3.51 1.82 11.19
N LYS A 90 2.53 2.55 10.65
CA LYS A 90 1.38 3.09 11.42
C LYS A 90 0.07 2.36 11.15
N ILE A 91 -0.01 1.65 10.04
CA ILE A 91 -1.21 0.91 9.61
C ILE A 91 -0.82 -0.57 9.59
N PRO A 92 -1.10 -1.33 10.67
CA PRO A 92 -0.67 -2.71 10.83
C PRO A 92 -1.00 -3.60 9.63
N GLU A 93 -2.17 -3.40 9.02
CA GLU A 93 -2.66 -4.11 7.85
C GLU A 93 -1.74 -3.93 6.63
N LEU A 94 -1.22 -2.72 6.42
CA LEU A 94 -0.27 -2.45 5.35
C LEU A 94 1.07 -3.12 5.61
N ALA A 95 1.52 -3.16 6.86
CA ALA A 95 2.76 -3.84 7.25
C ALA A 95 2.66 -5.35 7.02
N VAL A 96 1.54 -5.96 7.43
CA VAL A 96 1.27 -7.39 7.22
C VAL A 96 1.25 -7.71 5.73
N ARG A 97 0.50 -6.93 4.92
CA ARG A 97 0.44 -7.11 3.46
C ARG A 97 1.80 -6.97 2.79
N GLU A 98 2.64 -6.04 3.24
CA GLU A 98 4.00 -5.90 2.73
C GLU A 98 4.86 -7.14 3.02
N GLN A 99 4.78 -7.72 4.23
CA GLN A 99 5.47 -8.98 4.51
C GLN A 99 4.96 -10.12 3.62
N MET A 100 3.65 -10.19 3.36
CA MET A 100 3.09 -11.17 2.43
C MET A 100 3.61 -10.98 1.00
N ASP A 101 3.76 -9.74 0.53
CA ASP A 101 4.36 -9.45 -0.78
C ASP A 101 5.81 -9.95 -0.83
N PHE A 102 6.62 -9.70 0.21
CA PHE A 102 7.98 -10.22 0.29
C PHE A 102 8.03 -11.75 0.30
N ALA A 103 7.15 -12.41 1.06
CA ALA A 103 7.05 -13.86 1.06
C ALA A 103 6.74 -14.41 -0.34
N ARG A 104 5.77 -13.82 -1.06
CA ARG A 104 5.43 -14.22 -2.44
C ARG A 104 6.60 -14.06 -3.40
N LEU A 105 7.35 -12.97 -3.29
CA LEU A 105 8.55 -12.74 -4.10
C LEU A 105 9.64 -13.79 -3.82
N LEU A 106 9.87 -14.14 -2.56
CA LEU A 106 10.82 -15.19 -2.16
C LEU A 106 10.38 -16.56 -2.66
N TYR A 107 9.09 -16.90 -2.50
CA TYR A 107 8.51 -18.13 -3.02
C TYR A 107 8.69 -18.25 -4.55
N GLY A 108 8.37 -17.19 -5.30
CA GLY A 108 8.55 -17.15 -6.75
C GLY A 108 10.01 -17.32 -7.20
N LYS A 109 10.97 -17.02 -6.32
CA LYS A 109 12.42 -17.24 -6.54
C LYS A 109 12.92 -18.60 -6.06
N GLY A 110 12.04 -19.49 -5.57
CA GLY A 110 12.43 -20.79 -5.01
C GLY A 110 12.99 -20.74 -3.58
N LEU A 111 12.93 -19.58 -2.92
CA LEU A 111 13.48 -19.38 -1.57
C LEU A 111 12.43 -19.73 -0.49
N TYR A 112 11.94 -20.97 -0.51
CA TYR A 112 10.77 -21.40 0.27
C TYR A 112 10.94 -21.23 1.79
N MET A 113 12.09 -21.64 2.34
CA MET A 113 12.36 -21.46 3.78
C MET A 113 12.39 -19.99 4.20
N GLN A 114 12.87 -19.11 3.33
CA GLN A 114 12.90 -17.66 3.62
C GLN A 114 11.49 -17.08 3.52
N SER A 115 10.70 -17.53 2.55
CA SER A 115 9.27 -17.20 2.46
C SER A 115 8.52 -17.59 3.73
N LEU A 116 8.70 -18.83 4.23
CA LEU A 116 8.04 -19.28 5.47
C LEU A 116 8.45 -18.45 6.70
N LYS A 117 9.73 -18.07 6.83
CA LYS A 117 10.18 -17.18 7.91
C LYS A 117 9.52 -15.81 7.86
N VAL A 118 9.32 -15.25 6.67
CA VAL A 118 8.61 -13.98 6.50
C VAL A 118 7.12 -14.14 6.84
N LEU A 119 6.49 -15.25 6.43
CA LEU A 119 5.09 -15.55 6.75
C LEU A 119 4.85 -15.75 8.25
N ASP A 120 5.77 -16.41 8.97
CA ASP A 120 5.66 -16.58 10.42
C ASP A 120 5.63 -15.24 11.15
N LYS A 121 6.52 -14.31 10.77
CA LYS A 121 6.52 -12.94 11.29
C LYS A 121 5.25 -12.18 10.90
N ALA A 122 4.82 -12.30 9.65
CA ALA A 122 3.59 -11.65 9.17
C ALA A 122 2.35 -12.13 9.95
N LYS A 123 2.31 -13.43 10.29
CA LYS A 123 1.23 -14.04 11.06
C LYS A 123 1.16 -13.49 12.49
N GLN A 124 2.30 -13.33 13.15
CA GLN A 124 2.39 -12.68 14.46
C GLN A 124 1.88 -11.24 14.39
N MET A 125 2.32 -10.47 13.38
CA MET A 125 1.86 -9.09 13.17
C MET A 125 0.34 -9.02 12.91
N ALA A 126 -0.22 -9.94 12.14
CA ALA A 126 -1.66 -10.01 11.88
C ALA A 126 -2.45 -10.31 13.16
N ASN A 127 -1.94 -11.23 13.97
CA ASN A 127 -2.57 -11.61 15.24
C ASN A 127 -2.56 -10.44 16.25
N GLU A 128 -1.42 -9.77 16.40
CA GLU A 128 -1.28 -8.57 17.26
C GLU A 128 -2.18 -7.42 16.81
N ALA A 129 -2.45 -7.33 15.51
CA ALA A 129 -3.32 -6.31 14.91
C ALA A 129 -4.81 -6.68 14.88
N HIS A 130 -5.19 -7.89 15.33
CA HIS A 130 -6.55 -8.42 15.19
C HIS A 130 -7.05 -8.51 13.74
N GLU A 131 -6.14 -8.78 12.81
CA GLU A 131 -6.43 -8.92 11.38
C GLU A 131 -6.69 -10.38 11.00
N ASP A 132 -7.81 -10.95 11.47
CA ASP A 132 -8.13 -12.38 11.31
C ASP A 132 -8.15 -12.85 9.84
N LEU A 133 -8.64 -12.00 8.92
CA LEU A 133 -8.67 -12.31 7.49
C LEU A 133 -7.27 -12.41 6.90
N LEU A 134 -6.36 -11.53 7.30
CA LEU A 134 -4.96 -11.57 6.86
C LEU A 134 -4.23 -12.76 7.49
N GLU A 135 -4.48 -13.04 8.76
CA GLU A 135 -3.92 -14.21 9.44
C GLU A 135 -4.32 -15.50 8.70
N LEU A 136 -5.60 -15.64 8.32
CA LEU A 136 -6.08 -16.76 7.53
C LEU A 136 -5.42 -16.84 6.15
N GLU A 137 -5.27 -15.72 5.44
CA GLU A 137 -4.61 -15.68 4.13
C GLU A 137 -3.15 -16.14 4.23
N ILE A 138 -2.45 -15.77 5.30
CA ILE A 138 -1.07 -16.21 5.59
C ILE A 138 -1.03 -17.72 5.83
N ILE A 139 -1.91 -18.26 6.68
CA ILE A 139 -1.97 -19.70 6.98
C ILE A 139 -2.24 -20.52 5.71
N GLU A 140 -3.16 -20.07 4.86
CA GLU A 140 -3.43 -20.74 3.58
C GLU A 140 -2.21 -20.70 2.64
N PHE A 141 -1.44 -19.61 2.66
CA PHE A 141 -0.22 -19.56 1.88
C PHE A 141 0.87 -20.49 2.43
N GLU A 142 1.07 -20.55 3.76
CA GLU A 142 1.97 -21.53 4.39
C GLU A 142 1.62 -22.97 3.97
N LYS A 143 0.33 -23.33 3.97
CA LYS A 143 -0.15 -24.66 3.52
C LYS A 143 0.24 -24.96 2.08
N ILE A 144 0.12 -23.98 1.18
CA ILE A 144 0.51 -24.15 -0.24
C ILE A 144 2.00 -24.43 -0.36
N ILE A 145 2.83 -23.72 0.40
CA ILE A 145 4.29 -23.91 0.35
C ILE A 145 4.66 -25.30 0.87
N GLU A 146 4.12 -25.71 2.01
CA GLU A 146 4.42 -27.01 2.62
C GLU A 146 3.95 -28.18 1.75
N ALA A 147 2.73 -28.11 1.21
CA ALA A 147 2.18 -29.19 0.38
C ALA A 147 2.97 -29.41 -0.92
N ARG A 148 3.59 -28.36 -1.48
CA ARG A 148 4.27 -28.44 -2.79
C ARG A 148 5.75 -28.70 -2.70
N HIS A 149 6.40 -28.16 -1.67
CA HIS A 149 7.85 -28.13 -1.63
C HIS A 149 8.45 -28.95 -0.51
N ILE A 150 7.60 -29.64 0.28
CA ILE A 150 7.94 -30.42 1.47
C ILE A 150 9.24 -29.85 2.03
N THR A 151 9.14 -28.65 2.60
CA THR A 151 10.21 -28.29 3.51
C THR A 151 10.21 -29.43 4.52
N ARG A 152 11.35 -30.02 4.81
CA ARG A 152 11.46 -31.23 5.66
C ARG A 152 11.08 -30.91 7.12
N SER A 153 10.03 -30.12 7.34
CA SER A 153 9.53 -29.68 8.61
C SER A 153 8.57 -30.76 9.12
N ILE A 154 8.99 -31.34 10.25
CA ILE A 154 8.20 -31.89 11.35
C ILE A 154 6.91 -32.60 10.91
N GLU A 155 6.85 -33.90 11.15
CA GLU A 155 5.81 -34.88 10.76
C GLU A 155 4.33 -34.47 10.91
N ASN A 156 4.02 -33.32 11.55
CA ASN A 156 2.67 -32.84 11.82
C ASN A 156 2.39 -31.39 11.34
N ARG A 157 3.29 -30.71 10.61
CA ARG A 157 3.10 -29.28 10.26
C ARG A 157 1.88 -29.03 9.37
N ALA A 158 1.61 -29.93 8.41
CA ALA A 158 0.44 -29.83 7.54
C ALA A 158 -0.89 -29.95 8.33
N GLU A 159 -0.92 -30.83 9.33
CA GLU A 159 -2.07 -30.99 10.22
C GLU A 159 -2.27 -29.76 11.10
N GLU A 160 -1.17 -29.23 11.65
CA GLU A 160 -1.18 -28.02 12.47
C GLU A 160 -1.75 -26.83 11.70
N LEU A 161 -1.26 -26.58 10.48
CA LEU A 161 -1.74 -25.49 9.62
C LEU A 161 -3.21 -25.68 9.22
N THR A 162 -3.63 -26.93 8.99
CA THR A 162 -5.03 -27.25 8.70
C THR A 162 -5.93 -26.95 9.91
N ALA A 163 -5.50 -27.30 11.12
CA ALA A 163 -6.20 -26.97 12.34
C ALA A 163 -6.24 -25.45 12.61
N GLN A 164 -5.13 -24.73 12.37
CA GLN A 164 -5.07 -23.26 12.49
C GLN A 164 -6.06 -22.60 11.54
N SER A 165 -6.09 -22.98 10.26
CA SER A 165 -7.03 -22.47 9.26
C SER A 165 -8.49 -22.69 9.67
N LYS A 166 -8.83 -23.89 10.14
CA LYS A 166 -10.18 -24.20 10.61
C LYS A 166 -10.61 -23.28 11.76
N ARG A 167 -9.75 -23.15 12.79
CA ARG A 167 -10.00 -22.28 13.94
C ARG A 167 -10.18 -20.81 13.53
N ARG A 168 -9.38 -20.30 12.60
CA ARG A 168 -9.53 -18.91 12.11
C ARG A 168 -10.83 -18.70 11.34
N LYS A 169 -11.22 -19.65 10.49
CA LYS A 169 -12.52 -19.59 9.78
C LYS A 169 -13.71 -19.53 10.73
N GLU A 170 -13.66 -20.31 11.82
CA GLU A 170 -14.71 -20.30 12.84
C GLU A 170 -14.84 -18.90 13.49
N VAL A 171 -13.72 -18.28 13.88
CA VAL A 171 -13.74 -16.92 14.45
C VAL A 171 -14.31 -15.89 13.48
N ILE A 172 -13.86 -15.90 12.22
CA ILE A 172 -14.36 -15.00 11.17
C ILE A 172 -15.88 -15.19 10.96
N SER A 173 -16.37 -16.43 11.00
CA SER A 173 -17.80 -16.72 10.82
C SER A 173 -18.68 -16.33 12.02
N SER A 174 -18.06 -16.08 13.18
CA SER A 174 -18.74 -15.75 14.44
C SER A 174 -18.66 -14.26 14.82
N SER A 175 -17.96 -13.46 14.02
CA SER A 175 -17.76 -12.01 14.21
C SER A 175 -18.71 -11.21 13.33
#